data_AF-A0A372QIZ9-F1
#
_entry.id   AF-A0A372QIZ9-F1
#
_cell.length_a   1.000
_cell.length_b   1.000
_cell.length_c   1.000
_cell.angle_alpha   90.00
_cell.angle_beta   90.00
_cell.angle_gamma   90.00
#
_symmetry.space_group_name_H-M   'P 1'
#
loop_
_entity.id
_entity.type
_entity.pdbx_description
1 polymer ?
#
loop_
_entity_poly.entity_id
_entity_poly.type
_entity_poly.pdbx_seq_one_letter_code
_entity_poly.pdbx_strand_id
1 'polypeptide(L)'
;IHYRNAIHRDFHSGNILFDSDHKWKIGDLGLLQAVNNKSSNNDIYGVIPYIAPEVFRGSKFTKEADIYSFGMIMWELTTGCKPFNNAKHDHTLIYKILDGERPEITEDTPECYANLMKSCWDPDPKKRPFIKDIRLTFNEWASGYEIKAEFNQAEAKRMELIRSKKIGPEFAEKRHSGAIYTSRPLSGLISKCSSILSSTFSFGKQGYYKNNIN
;
A
#
# COMPACT_ATOMS: atom_id res chain seq x y z
N ILE A 1 4.48 17.64 -3.79
CA ILE A 1 3.98 16.96 -5.01
C ILE A 1 2.48 17.24 -5.22
N HIS A 2 1.57 16.68 -4.41
CA HIS A 2 0.11 16.84 -4.62
C HIS A 2 -0.41 18.28 -4.64
N TYR A 3 0.14 19.18 -3.80
CA TYR A 3 -0.21 20.61 -3.79
C TYR A 3 0.10 21.29 -5.14
N ARG A 4 1.11 20.81 -5.87
CA ARG A 4 1.46 21.28 -7.22
C ARG A 4 0.66 20.56 -8.31
N ASN A 5 -0.42 19.87 -7.98
CA ASN A 5 -1.23 19.05 -8.91
C ASN A 5 -0.40 18.03 -9.71
N ALA A 6 0.58 17.42 -9.05
CA ALA A 6 1.36 16.31 -9.57
C ALA A 6 1.09 15.02 -8.78
N ILE A 7 1.36 13.89 -9.42
CA ILE A 7 1.23 12.51 -8.91
C ILE A 7 2.60 11.84 -9.06
N HIS A 8 3.06 11.11 -8.04
CA HIS A 8 4.36 10.44 -8.05
C HIS A 8 4.35 9.15 -8.88
N ARG A 9 3.29 8.33 -8.75
CA ARG A 9 3.04 7.07 -9.48
C ARG A 9 3.93 5.88 -9.10
N ASP A 10 4.99 6.10 -8.34
CA ASP A 10 5.92 5.06 -7.91
C ASP A 10 6.45 5.35 -6.50
N PHE A 11 5.52 5.73 -5.61
CA PHE A 11 5.89 6.11 -4.27
C PHE A 11 6.06 4.86 -3.40
N HIS A 12 7.25 4.63 -2.89
CA HIS A 12 7.55 3.52 -1.98
C HIS A 12 8.76 3.87 -1.11
N SER A 13 9.05 3.08 -0.08
CA SER A 13 10.14 3.37 0.86
C SER A 13 11.51 3.51 0.19
N GLY A 14 11.77 2.75 -0.87
CA GLY A 14 13.01 2.87 -1.68
C GLY A 14 13.20 4.23 -2.37
N ASN A 15 12.15 5.04 -2.49
CA ASN A 15 12.18 6.39 -3.07
C ASN A 15 12.14 7.48 -1.98
N ILE A 16 12.33 7.10 -0.71
CA ILE A 16 12.51 8.03 0.41
C ILE A 16 13.99 8.02 0.78
N LEU A 17 14.64 9.16 0.59
CA LEU A 17 16.07 9.34 0.78
C LEU A 17 16.31 10.15 2.05
N PHE A 18 17.42 9.90 2.72
CA PHE A 18 17.90 10.69 3.86
C PHE A 18 19.13 11.48 3.40
N ASP A 19 19.05 12.81 3.45
CA ASP A 19 20.15 13.67 3.01
C ASP A 19 21.16 13.96 4.14
N SER A 20 22.26 14.63 3.78
CA SER A 20 23.32 15.03 4.72
C SER A 20 22.88 16.05 5.76
N ASP A 21 21.74 16.72 5.55
CA ASP A 21 21.17 17.71 6.48
C ASP A 21 20.20 17.05 7.48
N HIS A 22 20.23 15.71 7.57
CA HIS A 22 19.32 14.91 8.38
C HIS A 22 17.84 15.10 8.03
N LYS A 23 17.53 15.33 6.75
CA LYS A 23 16.16 15.51 6.26
C LYS A 23 15.76 14.38 5.32
N TRP A 24 14.53 13.92 5.51
CA TRP A 24 13.89 12.98 4.59
C TRP A 24 13.40 13.70 3.33
N LYS A 25 13.68 13.12 2.17
CA LYS A 25 13.33 13.65 0.85
C LYS A 25 12.64 12.56 0.03
N ILE A 26 11.66 12.97 -0.78
CA ILE A 26 11.05 12.09 -1.77
C ILE A 26 11.87 12.23 -3.06
N GLY A 27 12.43 11.11 -3.52
CA GLY A 27 13.26 10.98 -4.72
C GLY A 27 12.50 10.35 -5.90
N ASP A 28 13.26 9.95 -6.92
CA ASP A 28 12.79 9.29 -8.15
C ASP A 28 11.49 9.86 -8.75
N LEU A 29 11.60 11.06 -9.31
CA LEU A 29 10.49 11.75 -9.97
C LEU A 29 10.41 11.43 -11.47
N GLY A 30 11.09 10.38 -11.95
CA GLY A 30 11.15 10.03 -13.38
C GLY A 30 9.79 9.67 -13.98
N LEU A 31 8.86 9.22 -13.15
CA LEU A 31 7.49 8.87 -13.54
C LEU A 31 6.45 9.94 -13.16
N LEU A 32 6.89 11.05 -12.56
CA LEU A 32 6.02 12.10 -12.06
C LEU A 32 5.15 12.68 -13.19
N GLN A 33 3.86 12.80 -12.91
CA GLN A 33 2.87 13.22 -13.91
C GLN A 33 1.96 14.30 -13.36
N ALA A 34 1.68 15.32 -14.18
CA ALA A 34 0.63 16.29 -13.88
C ALA A 34 -0.76 15.62 -13.98
N VAL A 35 -1.67 15.95 -13.06
CA VAL A 35 -3.01 15.34 -12.99
C VAL A 35 -3.79 15.47 -14.30
N ASN A 36 -3.59 16.56 -15.05
CA ASN A 36 -4.30 16.86 -16.30
C ASN A 36 -3.62 16.29 -17.55
N ASN A 37 -2.55 15.52 -17.41
CA ASN A 37 -1.84 14.97 -18.55
C ASN A 37 -2.69 13.88 -19.23
N LYS A 38 -2.99 14.07 -20.51
CA LYS A 38 -3.79 13.13 -21.32
C LYS A 38 -2.97 11.98 -21.92
N SER A 39 -1.66 11.91 -21.66
CA SER A 39 -0.79 10.87 -22.21
C SER A 39 -1.36 9.47 -21.94
N SER A 40 -1.53 8.69 -22.99
CA SER A 40 -2.16 7.36 -23.02
C SER A 40 -1.23 6.23 -22.62
N ASN A 41 -0.08 6.52 -21.99
CA ASN A 41 0.88 5.48 -21.63
C ASN A 41 0.34 4.69 -20.43
N ASN A 42 -0.42 3.64 -20.75
CA ASN A 42 -1.11 2.75 -19.82
C ASN A 42 -0.18 1.71 -19.20
N ASP A 43 1.12 1.75 -19.49
CA ASP A 43 2.07 0.83 -18.87
C ASP A 43 2.18 1.12 -17.38
N ILE A 44 1.73 0.14 -16.61
CA ILE A 44 1.83 0.15 -15.16
C ILE A 44 3.25 -0.27 -14.81
N TYR A 45 3.96 0.67 -14.17
CA TYR A 45 5.32 0.50 -13.68
C TYR A 45 5.31 0.75 -12.17
N GLY A 46 6.03 -0.07 -11.42
CA GLY A 46 6.22 0.15 -9.98
C GLY A 46 6.43 -1.14 -9.19
N VAL A 47 6.23 -1.05 -7.88
CA VAL A 47 6.43 -2.14 -6.92
C VAL A 47 5.07 -2.68 -6.44
N ILE A 48 4.75 -3.94 -6.75
CA ILE A 48 3.41 -4.56 -6.57
C ILE A 48 2.75 -4.21 -5.21
N PRO A 49 3.41 -4.43 -4.06
CA PRO A 49 2.82 -4.09 -2.75
C PRO A 49 2.34 -2.66 -2.57
N TYR A 50 2.94 -1.67 -3.23
CA TYR A 50 2.61 -0.25 -3.06
C TYR A 50 1.60 0.23 -4.11
N ILE A 51 1.26 -0.58 -5.11
CA ILE A 51 0.34 -0.18 -6.17
C ILE A 51 -1.10 -0.37 -5.71
N ALA A 52 -1.89 0.70 -5.85
CA ALA A 52 -3.29 0.71 -5.47
C ALA A 52 -4.14 -0.27 -6.32
N PRO A 53 -5.14 -0.94 -5.72
CA PRO A 53 -5.92 -1.98 -6.39
C PRO A 53 -6.67 -1.49 -7.63
N GLU A 54 -7.14 -0.24 -7.64
CA GLU A 54 -7.79 0.36 -8.80
C GLU A 54 -6.84 0.53 -10.00
N VAL A 55 -5.54 0.71 -9.76
CA VAL A 55 -4.52 0.81 -10.83
C VAL A 55 -4.35 -0.56 -11.48
N PHE A 56 -4.32 -1.64 -10.71
CA PHE A 56 -4.32 -3.01 -11.26
C PHE A 56 -5.57 -3.33 -12.10
N ARG A 57 -6.70 -2.65 -11.82
CA ARG A 57 -7.94 -2.76 -12.63
C ARG A 57 -7.91 -1.91 -13.91
N GLY A 58 -6.78 -1.25 -14.22
CA GLY A 58 -6.61 -0.42 -15.40
C GLY A 58 -7.04 1.04 -15.22
N SER A 59 -7.33 1.47 -13.98
CA SER A 59 -7.53 2.90 -13.70
C SER A 59 -6.21 3.65 -13.86
N LYS A 60 -6.30 4.93 -14.22
CA LYS A 60 -5.13 5.81 -14.21
C LYS A 60 -4.63 6.00 -12.78
N PHE A 61 -3.33 6.27 -12.64
CA PHE A 61 -2.79 6.73 -11.37
C PHE A 61 -3.42 8.07 -10.98
N THR A 62 -3.69 8.24 -9.70
CA THR A 62 -4.26 9.46 -9.12
C THR A 62 -3.49 9.83 -7.85
N LYS A 63 -3.82 10.98 -7.24
CA LYS A 63 -3.25 11.36 -5.94
C LYS A 63 -3.61 10.32 -4.87
N GLU A 64 -4.83 9.79 -4.92
CA GLU A 64 -5.35 8.76 -4.02
C GLU A 64 -4.59 7.43 -4.16
N ALA A 65 -4.04 7.13 -5.34
CA ALA A 65 -3.14 5.98 -5.53
C ALA A 65 -1.78 6.19 -4.83
N ASP A 66 -1.24 7.41 -4.84
CA ASP A 66 -0.05 7.73 -4.02
C ASP A 66 -0.38 7.63 -2.52
N ILE A 67 -1.61 7.96 -2.09
CA ILE A 67 -2.03 7.81 -0.68
C ILE A 67 -2.11 6.34 -0.26
N TYR A 68 -2.59 5.45 -1.14
CA TYR A 68 -2.52 4.01 -0.89
C TYR A 68 -1.07 3.56 -0.66
N SER A 69 -0.18 4.02 -1.54
CA SER A 69 1.25 3.72 -1.44
C SER A 69 1.84 4.22 -0.12
N PHE A 70 1.41 5.41 0.33
CA PHE A 70 1.77 5.95 1.63
C PHE A 70 1.27 5.11 2.79
N GLY A 71 0.05 4.55 2.73
CA GLY A 71 -0.45 3.61 3.74
C GLY A 71 0.42 2.35 3.87
N MET A 72 0.97 1.86 2.76
CA MET A 72 1.93 0.75 2.78
C MET A 72 3.28 1.12 3.40
N ILE A 73 3.74 2.35 3.19
CA ILE A 73 4.93 2.89 3.87
C ILE A 73 4.66 3.05 5.37
N MET A 74 3.47 3.52 5.76
CA MET A 74 3.09 3.61 7.18
C MET A 74 3.16 2.24 7.85
N TRP A 75 2.70 1.18 7.19
CA TRP A 75 2.82 -0.18 7.71
C TRP A 75 4.27 -0.67 7.82
N GLU A 76 5.12 -0.31 6.86
CA GLU A 76 6.55 -0.63 6.92
C GLU A 76 7.23 0.06 8.11
N LEU A 77 6.80 1.27 8.49
CA LEU A 77 7.33 1.98 9.66
C LEU A 77 6.93 1.35 10.99
N THR A 78 5.79 0.66 11.07
CA THR A 78 5.38 0.00 12.33
C THR A 78 6.09 -1.32 12.53
N THR A 79 6.38 -2.05 11.46
CA THR A 79 6.93 -3.41 11.52
C THR A 79 8.43 -3.48 11.22
N GLY A 80 9.01 -2.45 10.59
CA GLY A 80 10.35 -2.50 10.01
C GLY A 80 10.47 -3.47 8.82
N CYS A 81 9.35 -4.04 8.37
CA CYS A 81 9.28 -5.04 7.31
C CYS A 81 8.66 -4.44 6.06
N LYS A 82 9.13 -4.87 4.88
CA LYS A 82 8.47 -4.46 3.64
C LYS A 82 7.13 -5.20 3.48
N PRO A 83 6.08 -4.56 2.95
CA PRO A 83 4.77 -5.19 2.81
C PRO A 83 4.84 -6.44 1.93
N PHE A 84 4.15 -7.51 2.36
CA PHE A 84 4.11 -8.81 1.68
C PHE A 84 5.49 -9.47 1.46
N ASN A 85 6.45 -9.29 2.39
CA ASN A 85 7.82 -9.84 2.26
C ASN A 85 7.90 -11.36 2.13
N ASN A 86 6.87 -12.06 2.56
CA ASN A 86 6.75 -13.51 2.61
C ASN A 86 6.04 -14.10 1.38
N ALA A 87 5.58 -13.25 0.46
CA ALA A 87 4.92 -13.66 -0.75
C ALA A 87 5.80 -13.44 -1.98
N LYS A 88 5.58 -14.27 -2.99
CA LYS A 88 6.11 -13.98 -4.33
C LYS A 88 5.36 -12.80 -4.93
N HIS A 89 6.08 -11.84 -5.49
CA HIS A 89 5.48 -10.69 -6.15
C HIS A 89 5.15 -11.05 -7.60
N ASP A 90 4.08 -11.78 -7.81
CA ASP A 90 3.55 -12.11 -9.14
C ASP A 90 2.03 -11.90 -9.21
N HIS A 91 1.40 -12.41 -10.27
CA HIS A 91 -0.04 -12.29 -10.50
C HIS A 91 -0.90 -12.81 -9.33
N THR A 92 -0.43 -13.79 -8.56
CA THR A 92 -1.17 -14.33 -7.41
C THR A 92 -1.25 -13.29 -6.28
N LEU A 93 -0.18 -12.55 -6.02
CA LEU A 93 -0.21 -11.46 -5.05
C LEU A 93 -1.10 -10.30 -5.52
N ILE A 94 -1.05 -9.96 -6.81
CA ILE A 94 -1.95 -8.94 -7.39
C ILE A 94 -3.41 -9.33 -7.13
N TYR A 95 -3.77 -10.60 -7.28
CA TYR A 95 -5.12 -11.07 -6.97
C TYR A 95 -5.53 -10.92 -5.53
N LYS A 96 -4.66 -11.35 -4.62
CA LYS A 96 -4.87 -11.18 -3.18
C LYS A 96 -5.13 -9.72 -2.82
N ILE A 97 -4.32 -8.80 -3.35
CA ILE A 97 -4.51 -7.35 -3.13
C ILE A 97 -5.85 -6.86 -3.69
N LEU A 98 -6.24 -7.32 -4.89
CA LEU A 98 -7.52 -7.00 -5.52
C LEU A 98 -8.72 -7.52 -4.72
N ASP A 99 -8.58 -8.67 -4.06
CA ASP A 99 -9.55 -9.31 -3.17
C ASP A 99 -9.59 -8.67 -1.77
N GLY A 100 -8.71 -7.70 -1.51
CA GLY A 100 -8.70 -6.93 -0.27
C GLY A 100 -7.65 -7.38 0.74
N GLU A 101 -6.76 -8.32 0.40
CA GLU A 101 -5.66 -8.71 1.27
C GLU A 101 -4.78 -7.50 1.59
N ARG A 102 -4.42 -7.36 2.87
CA ARG A 102 -3.52 -6.33 3.40
C ARG A 102 -2.53 -7.00 4.34
N PRO A 103 -1.35 -6.40 4.53
CA PRO A 103 -0.42 -6.85 5.56
C PRO A 103 -1.08 -6.84 6.95
N GLU A 104 -0.72 -7.81 7.78
CA GLU A 104 -1.25 -7.92 9.14
C GLU A 104 -0.76 -6.75 10.00
N ILE A 105 -1.68 -6.11 10.74
CA ILE A 105 -1.34 -5.04 11.67
C ILE A 105 -0.96 -5.68 13.00
N THR A 106 0.27 -5.47 13.42
CA THR A 106 0.79 -6.01 14.66
C THR A 106 0.19 -5.30 15.87
N GLU A 107 0.05 -6.02 16.98
CA GLU A 107 -0.65 -5.52 18.15
C GLU A 107 0.07 -4.39 18.91
N ASP A 108 1.30 -4.05 18.53
CA ASP A 108 2.08 -2.90 19.01
C ASP A 108 1.89 -1.64 18.16
N THR A 109 1.00 -1.68 17.16
CA THR A 109 0.64 -0.49 16.39
C THR A 109 -0.35 0.35 17.20
N PRO A 110 -0.09 1.65 17.47
CA PRO A 110 -1.06 2.54 18.09
C PRO A 110 -2.38 2.55 17.31
N GLU A 111 -3.51 2.57 18.00
CA GLU A 111 -4.84 2.52 17.39
C GLU A 111 -5.07 3.72 16.46
N CYS A 112 -4.72 4.93 16.89
CA CYS A 112 -4.84 6.13 16.05
C CYS A 112 -4.00 6.03 14.77
N TYR A 113 -2.81 5.43 14.86
CA TYR A 113 -1.93 5.17 13.73
C TYR A 113 -2.53 4.12 12.79
N ALA A 114 -3.02 3.01 13.35
CA ALA A 114 -3.67 1.93 12.60
C ALA A 114 -4.90 2.43 11.85
N ASN A 115 -5.70 3.30 12.46
CA ASN A 115 -6.90 3.88 11.85
C ASN A 115 -6.56 4.80 10.67
N LEU A 116 -5.54 5.67 10.81
CA LEU A 116 -5.07 6.51 9.72
C LEU A 116 -4.44 5.69 8.59
N MET A 117 -3.62 4.69 8.93
CA MET A 117 -3.04 3.76 7.95
C MET A 117 -4.13 3.02 7.17
N LYS A 118 -5.18 2.55 7.87
CA LYS A 118 -6.32 1.87 7.25
C LYS A 118 -7.10 2.76 6.29
N SER A 119 -7.31 4.03 6.65
CA SER A 119 -7.98 4.97 5.74
C SER A 119 -7.13 5.28 4.51
N CYS A 120 -5.80 5.27 4.61
CA CYS A 120 -4.92 5.47 3.47
C CYS A 120 -5.00 4.34 2.42
N TRP A 121 -5.22 3.09 2.84
CA TRP A 121 -5.30 1.94 1.91
C TRP A 121 -6.72 1.41 1.68
N ASP A 122 -7.74 2.25 1.93
CA ASP A 122 -9.15 1.92 1.71
C ASP A 122 -9.39 1.43 0.27
N PRO A 123 -10.20 0.36 0.06
CA PRO A 123 -10.52 -0.13 -1.27
C PRO A 123 -11.15 0.91 -2.19
N ASP A 124 -11.92 1.86 -1.65
CA ASP A 124 -12.48 3.00 -2.38
C ASP A 124 -11.49 4.18 -2.34
N PRO A 125 -10.88 4.58 -3.48
CA PRO A 125 -9.95 5.69 -3.53
C PRO A 125 -10.54 7.00 -3.00
N LYS A 126 -11.86 7.19 -3.12
CA LYS A 126 -12.54 8.42 -2.67
C LYS A 126 -12.63 8.55 -1.16
N LYS A 127 -12.50 7.44 -0.42
CA LYS A 127 -12.49 7.43 1.05
C LYS A 127 -11.11 7.70 1.64
N ARG A 128 -10.05 7.66 0.80
CA ARG A 128 -8.69 7.92 1.25
C ARG A 128 -8.52 9.40 1.59
N PRO A 129 -7.83 9.74 2.69
CA PRO A 129 -7.65 11.12 3.10
C PRO A 129 -6.73 11.88 2.13
N PHE A 130 -6.87 13.20 2.07
CA PHE A 130 -5.89 14.01 1.35
C PHE A 130 -4.60 14.11 2.16
N ILE A 131 -3.45 14.23 1.48
CA ILE A 131 -2.14 14.37 2.14
C ILE A 131 -2.08 15.57 3.11
N LYS A 132 -2.88 16.62 2.87
CA LYS A 132 -3.00 17.76 3.78
C LYS A 132 -3.57 17.36 5.13
N ASP A 133 -4.56 16.46 5.14
CA ASP A 133 -5.28 16.03 6.34
C ASP A 133 -4.38 15.08 7.13
N ILE A 134 -3.71 14.15 6.45
CA ILE A 134 -2.65 13.30 7.04
C ILE A 134 -1.58 14.14 7.74
N ARG A 135 -1.08 15.20 7.08
CA ARG A 135 -0.07 16.10 7.66
C ARG A 135 -0.58 16.82 8.90
N LEU A 136 -1.84 17.26 8.90
CA LEU A 136 -2.45 17.91 10.07
C LEU A 136 -2.58 16.92 11.23
N THR A 137 -3.04 15.70 10.97
CA THR A 137 -3.11 14.62 11.96
C THR A 137 -1.73 14.34 12.59
N PHE A 138 -0.66 14.26 11.80
CA PHE A 138 0.69 14.08 12.36
C PHE A 138 1.16 15.27 13.22
N ASN A 139 0.82 16.50 12.85
CA ASN A 139 1.15 17.68 13.67
C ASN A 139 0.39 17.68 15.00
N GLU A 140 -0.87 17.25 14.99
CA GLU A 140 -1.69 17.08 16.20
C GLU A 140 -1.07 16.01 17.10
N TRP A 141 -0.66 14.87 16.55
CA TRP A 141 0.03 13.82 17.31
C TRP A 141 1.34 14.27 17.93
N ALA A 142 2.15 15.04 17.20
CA ALA A 142 3.42 15.55 17.71
C ALA A 142 3.24 16.55 18.88
N SER A 143 2.12 17.26 18.91
CA SER A 143 1.85 18.32 19.89
C SER A 143 0.97 17.88 21.08
N GLY A 144 0.11 16.89 20.91
CA GLY A 144 -0.85 16.42 21.93
C GLY A 144 -0.24 15.54 23.03
N TYR A 145 -0.64 15.75 24.30
CA TYR A 145 -0.17 14.96 25.45
C TYR A 145 -0.82 13.57 25.54
N GLU A 146 -2.13 13.45 25.33
CA GLU A 146 -2.84 12.16 25.41
C GLU A 146 -2.40 11.18 24.32
N ILE A 147 -2.20 11.67 23.10
CA ILE A 147 -1.66 10.87 22.00
C ILE A 147 -0.26 10.32 22.35
N LYS A 148 0.58 11.10 23.05
CA LYS A 148 1.88 10.59 23.51
C LYS A 148 1.76 9.38 24.43
N ALA A 149 0.72 9.31 25.27
CA ALA A 149 0.51 8.15 26.15
C ALA A 149 0.21 6.87 25.35
N GLU A 150 -0.64 6.96 24.33
CA GLU A 150 -0.97 5.83 23.44
C GLU A 150 0.28 5.33 22.71
N PHE A 151 1.07 6.24 22.12
CA PHE A 151 2.33 5.88 21.45
C PHE A 151 3.35 5.28 22.41
N ASN A 152 3.45 5.78 23.65
CA ASN A 152 4.36 5.23 24.66
C ASN A 152 3.94 3.82 25.09
N GLN A 153 2.63 3.55 25.23
CA GLN A 153 2.12 2.21 25.55
C GLN A 153 2.39 1.23 24.40
N ALA A 154 2.15 1.66 23.17
CA ALA A 154 2.46 0.89 21.97
C ALA A 154 3.96 0.57 21.88
N GLU A 155 4.83 1.54 22.19
CA GLU A 155 6.28 1.32 22.23
C GLU A 155 6.70 0.35 23.35
N ALA A 156 6.12 0.47 24.55
CA ALA A 156 6.37 -0.49 25.62
C ALA A 156 5.99 -1.92 25.20
N LYS A 157 4.84 -2.08 24.53
CA LYS A 157 4.39 -3.37 23.99
C LYS A 157 5.32 -3.87 22.88
N ARG A 158 5.77 -3.01 21.98
CA ARG A 158 6.77 -3.33 20.95
C ARG A 158 8.04 -3.91 21.58
N MET A 159 8.56 -3.25 22.62
CA MET A 159 9.76 -3.70 23.33
C MET A 159 9.57 -5.09 23.99
N GLU A 160 8.39 -5.36 24.52
CA GLU A 160 8.04 -6.69 25.06
C GLU A 160 7.97 -7.77 23.96
N LEU A 161 7.34 -7.46 22.83
CA LEU A 161 7.23 -8.37 21.68
C LEU A 161 8.60 -8.68 21.07
N ILE A 162 9.49 -7.68 20.97
CA ILE A 162 10.89 -7.86 20.54
C ILE A 162 11.63 -8.75 21.54
N ARG A 163 11.54 -8.45 22.85
CA ARG A 163 12.20 -9.25 23.90
C ARG A 163 11.71 -10.70 23.92
N SER A 164 10.42 -10.91 23.65
CA SER A 164 9.80 -12.25 23.54
C SER A 164 9.98 -12.91 22.18
N LYS A 165 10.74 -12.30 21.25
CA LYS A 165 11.06 -12.83 19.91
C LYS A 165 9.82 -13.11 19.05
N LYS A 166 8.74 -12.36 19.28
CA LYS A 166 7.50 -12.45 18.48
C LYS A 166 7.55 -11.54 17.25
N ILE A 167 8.31 -10.44 17.32
CA ILE A 167 8.53 -9.49 16.22
C ILE A 167 10.00 -9.09 16.15
N GLY A 168 10.41 -8.44 15.05
CA GLY A 168 11.75 -7.86 14.87
C GLY A 168 12.45 -8.31 13.59
N PRO A 169 13.55 -7.64 13.18
CA PRO A 169 14.22 -7.88 11.90
C PRO A 169 14.81 -9.30 11.75
N GLU A 170 15.08 -9.98 12.87
CA GLU A 170 15.54 -11.37 12.92
C GLU A 170 14.41 -12.39 12.64
N PHE A 171 13.15 -11.95 12.79
CA PHE A 171 11.92 -12.73 12.65
C PHE A 171 10.98 -12.20 11.57
N ALA A 172 11.35 -11.10 10.91
CA ALA A 172 10.87 -10.77 9.59
C ALA A 172 11.14 -12.01 8.73
N GLU A 173 10.09 -12.78 8.44
CA GLU A 173 10.16 -14.06 7.75
C GLU A 173 11.19 -13.97 6.61
N LYS A 174 12.01 -15.01 6.43
CA LYS A 174 12.98 -15.08 5.34
C LYS A 174 12.29 -14.59 4.07
N ARG A 175 12.71 -13.40 3.60
CA ARG A 175 12.11 -12.74 2.46
C ARG A 175 11.95 -13.77 1.35
N HIS A 176 10.74 -13.92 0.86
CA HIS A 176 10.47 -14.84 -0.21
C HIS A 176 11.39 -14.50 -1.39
N SER A 177 12.07 -15.49 -1.97
CA SER A 177 13.08 -15.25 -3.02
C SER A 177 12.51 -14.52 -4.25
N GLY A 178 11.21 -14.69 -4.50
CA GLY A 178 10.46 -13.97 -5.52
C GLY A 178 9.81 -12.64 -5.09
N ALA A 179 10.08 -12.13 -3.88
CA ALA A 179 9.63 -10.80 -3.46
C ALA A 179 10.54 -9.73 -4.08
N ILE A 180 9.96 -8.76 -4.80
CA ILE A 180 10.68 -7.77 -5.60
C ILE A 180 10.22 -6.35 -5.23
N TYR A 181 11.16 -5.55 -4.74
CA TYR A 181 10.94 -4.19 -4.23
C TYR A 181 11.64 -3.11 -5.06
N THR A 182 11.99 -3.45 -6.29
CA THR A 182 12.48 -2.52 -7.30
C THR A 182 11.39 -2.36 -8.35
N SER A 183 11.20 -1.13 -8.80
CA SER A 183 10.18 -0.80 -9.79
C SER A 183 10.44 -1.49 -11.12
N ARG A 184 9.37 -1.99 -11.75
CA ARG A 184 9.44 -2.72 -13.02
C ARG A 184 8.12 -2.62 -13.78
N PRO A 185 8.09 -2.94 -15.09
CA PRO A 185 6.85 -3.04 -15.85
C PRO A 185 6.00 -4.21 -15.35
N LEU A 186 4.69 -4.00 -15.22
CA LEU A 186 3.75 -4.99 -14.69
C LEU A 186 2.67 -5.41 -15.69
N SER A 187 2.65 -4.84 -16.89
CA SER A 187 1.67 -5.13 -17.94
C SER A 187 1.50 -6.63 -18.21
N GLY A 188 2.60 -7.38 -18.29
CA GLY A 188 2.57 -8.83 -18.48
C GLY A 188 1.97 -9.63 -17.31
N LEU A 189 2.08 -9.15 -16.07
CA LEU A 189 1.46 -9.79 -14.91
C LEU A 189 -0.04 -9.49 -14.83
N ILE A 190 -0.41 -8.24 -15.10
CA ILE A 190 -1.80 -7.77 -15.09
C ILE A 190 -2.61 -8.45 -16.20
N SER A 191 -2.04 -8.61 -17.39
CA SER A 191 -2.70 -9.35 -18.48
C SER A 191 -3.08 -10.77 -18.09
N LYS A 192 -2.19 -11.48 -17.37
CA LYS A 192 -2.49 -12.81 -16.81
C LYS A 192 -3.63 -12.72 -15.78
N CYS A 193 -3.65 -11.69 -14.93
CA CYS A 193 -4.75 -11.46 -14.01
C CYS A 193 -6.10 -11.21 -14.71
N SER A 194 -6.12 -10.49 -15.82
CA SER A 194 -7.36 -10.28 -16.58
C SER A 194 -7.86 -11.61 -17.17
N SER A 195 -6.97 -12.43 -17.74
CA SER A 195 -7.36 -13.72 -18.34
C SER A 195 -7.97 -14.70 -17.31
N ILE A 196 -7.39 -14.80 -16.12
CA ILE A 196 -7.89 -15.72 -15.09
C ILE A 196 -9.20 -15.19 -14.48
N LEU A 197 -9.39 -13.87 -14.30
CA LEU A 197 -10.68 -13.29 -13.88
C LEU A 197 -11.77 -13.58 -14.91
N SER A 198 -11.49 -13.35 -16.20
CA SER A 198 -12.44 -13.67 -17.26
C SER A 198 -12.80 -15.16 -17.28
N SER A 199 -11.85 -16.05 -16.96
CA SER A 199 -12.11 -17.49 -16.88
C SER A 199 -12.97 -17.86 -15.66
N THR A 200 -12.72 -17.32 -14.47
CA THR A 200 -13.49 -17.63 -13.25
C THR A 200 -14.89 -17.02 -13.28
N PHE A 201 -15.06 -15.82 -13.85
CA PHE A 201 -16.38 -15.22 -14.09
C PHE A 201 -17.19 -15.98 -15.16
N SER A 202 -16.53 -16.67 -16.10
CA SER A 202 -17.21 -17.49 -17.12
C SER A 202 -17.76 -18.80 -16.53
N PHE A 203 -17.10 -19.40 -15.53
CA PHE A 203 -17.62 -20.57 -14.82
C PHE A 203 -18.80 -20.24 -13.88
N GLY A 204 -18.90 -19.00 -13.38
CA GLY A 204 -20.00 -18.57 -12.51
C GLY A 204 -21.37 -18.37 -13.20
N LYS A 205 -21.44 -18.42 -14.54
CA LYS A 205 -22.68 -18.19 -15.31
C LYS A 205 -23.46 -19.45 -15.70
N GLN A 206 -22.99 -20.66 -15.38
CA GLN A 206 -23.72 -21.90 -15.70
C GLN A 206 -24.63 -22.42 -14.57
N GLY A 207 -24.84 -21.64 -13.51
CA GLY A 207 -25.42 -22.15 -12.26
C GLY A 207 -26.82 -21.67 -11.84
N TYR A 208 -27.56 -20.83 -12.57
CA TYR A 208 -28.88 -20.37 -12.10
C TYR A 208 -29.87 -20.02 -13.21
N TYR A 209 -30.29 -21.01 -13.99
CA TYR A 209 -31.61 -20.98 -14.65
C TYR A 209 -32.16 -22.40 -14.73
N LYS A 210 -32.83 -22.85 -13.67
CA LYS A 210 -33.80 -23.94 -13.77
C LYS A 210 -34.93 -23.74 -12.76
N ASN A 211 -36.09 -23.45 -13.35
CA ASN A 211 -37.43 -23.82 -12.92
C ASN A 211 -38.02 -23.12 -11.68
N ASN A 212 -39.00 -22.24 -11.95
CA ASN A 212 -40.33 -22.34 -11.36
C ASN A 212 -41.35 -21.62 -12.26
N ILE A 213 -41.95 -22.38 -13.17
CA ILE A 213 -43.28 -22.12 -13.73
C ILE A 213 -44.06 -23.42 -13.55
N ASN A 214 -44.95 -23.42 -12.55
CA ASN A 214 -46.31 -23.95 -12.55
C ASN A 214 -46.85 -23.87 -11.12
#